data_AF-A0A3D0JM89-F1
#
_entry.id   AF-A0A3D0JM89-F1
#
_cell.length_a   1.000
_cell.length_b   1.000
_cell.length_c   1.000
_cell.angle_alpha   90.00
_cell.angle_beta   90.00
_cell.angle_gamma   90.00
#
_symmetry.space_group_name_H-M   'P 1'
#
loop_
_entity.id
_entity.type
_entity.pdbx_description
1 polymer ?
#
loop_
_entity_poly.entity_id
_entity_poly.type
_entity_poly.pdbx_seq_one_letter_code
_entity_poly.pdbx_strand_id
1 'polypeptide(L)' 'LTWNAPLQAFEDPSDFFEGKGVDAVYFPFHKANEFLGMSGLPTFLCNDVMKVPNVERDVERYEQHLAKVFGVN' A
#
# COMPACT_ATOMS: atom_id res chain seq x y z
N LEU A 1 -0.86 4.50 -1.67
CA LEU A 1 -2.33 4.36 -1.47
C LEU A 1 -2.69 4.96 -0.11
N THR A 2 -3.86 5.60 0.02
CA THR A 2 -4.34 6.16 1.30
C THR A 2 -5.70 5.57 1.64
N TRP A 3 -5.82 4.87 2.76
CA TRP A 3 -7.04 4.18 3.17
C TRP A 3 -7.38 4.51 4.62
N ASN A 4 -8.68 4.63 4.90
CA ASN A 4 -9.16 4.68 6.29
C ASN A 4 -9.27 3.29 6.93
N ALA A 5 -9.17 2.21 6.17
CA ALA A 5 -9.12 0.87 6.74
C ALA A 5 -7.79 0.66 7.50
N PRO A 6 -7.83 -0.01 8.65
CA PRO A 6 -6.61 -0.40 9.37
C PRO A 6 -5.82 -1.42 8.55
N LEU A 7 -4.52 -1.54 8.82
CA LEU A 7 -3.67 -2.53 8.14
C LEU A 7 -4.16 -3.98 8.36
N GLN A 8 -4.68 -4.27 9.56
CA GLN A 8 -5.22 -5.58 9.92
C GLN A 8 -6.27 -6.08 8.92
N ALA A 9 -7.12 -5.19 8.39
CA ALA A 9 -8.16 -5.58 7.43
C ALA A 9 -7.60 -6.29 6.19
N PHE A 10 -6.35 -5.99 5.81
CA PHE A 10 -5.65 -6.56 4.67
C PHE A 10 -4.80 -7.79 5.03
N GLU A 11 -4.33 -7.91 6.27
CA GLU A 11 -3.34 -8.92 6.70
C GLU A 11 -3.92 -10.05 7.54
N ASP A 12 -5.04 -9.82 8.23
CA ASP A 12 -5.70 -10.82 9.08
C ASP A 12 -6.59 -11.76 8.24
N PRO A 13 -6.34 -13.09 8.25
CA PRO A 13 -7.14 -14.07 7.51
C PRO A 13 -8.61 -14.13 7.94
N SER A 14 -8.94 -13.66 9.15
CA SER A 14 -10.31 -13.65 9.68
C SER A 14 -11.07 -12.35 9.42
N ASP A 15 -10.39 -11.31 8.93
CA ASP A 15 -10.98 -10.00 8.64
C ASP A 15 -11.41 -9.87 7.17
N PHE A 16 -11.92 -8.71 6.78
CA PHE A 16 -12.67 -8.48 5.55
C PHE A 16 -11.98 -8.90 4.24
N PHE A 17 -10.67 -8.69 4.12
CA PHE A 17 -9.92 -9.09 2.92
C PHE A 17 -9.23 -10.46 3.06
N GLU A 18 -9.56 -11.22 4.11
CA GLU A 18 -9.11 -12.60 4.32
C GLU A 18 -7.58 -12.74 4.29
N GLY A 19 -6.85 -11.73 4.78
CA GLY A 19 -5.40 -11.74 4.87
C GLY A 19 -4.66 -11.82 3.52
N LYS A 20 -5.33 -11.49 2.41
CA LYS A 20 -4.74 -11.59 1.06
C LYS A 20 -3.78 -10.45 0.72
N GLY A 21 -3.67 -9.45 1.59
CA GLY A 21 -2.82 -8.27 1.40
C GLY A 21 -3.43 -7.24 0.45
N VAL A 22 -2.86 -6.02 0.46
CA VAL A 22 -3.36 -4.90 -0.33
C VAL A 22 -3.25 -5.12 -1.84
N ASP A 23 -2.20 -5.80 -2.31
CA ASP A 23 -2.01 -6.05 -3.74
C ASP A 23 -3.05 -7.02 -4.32
N ALA A 24 -3.61 -7.92 -3.50
CA ALA A 24 -4.72 -8.77 -3.92
C ALA A 24 -6.01 -7.96 -4.10
N VAL A 25 -6.27 -6.98 -3.22
CA VAL A 25 -7.38 -6.03 -3.38
C VAL A 25 -7.22 -5.21 -4.66
N TYR A 26 -5.99 -4.84 -4.99
CA TYR A 26 -5.64 -4.09 -6.21
C TYR A 26 -5.25 -4.98 -7.40
N PHE A 27 -5.49 -6.30 -7.34
CA PHE A 27 -5.14 -7.23 -8.42
C PHE A 27 -5.61 -6.78 -9.82
N PRO A 28 -6.87 -6.37 -10.05
CA PRO A 28 -7.28 -5.90 -11.37
C PRO A 28 -6.55 -4.63 -11.81
N PHE A 29 -6.16 -3.75 -10.88
CA PHE A 29 -5.39 -2.54 -11.18
C PHE A 29 -3.95 -2.86 -11.57
N HIS A 30 -3.30 -3.79 -10.86
CA HIS A 30 -1.99 -4.32 -11.25
C HIS A 30 -2.03 -4.94 -12.65
N LYS A 31 -3.03 -5.80 -12.92
CA LYS A 31 -3.17 -6.46 -14.24
C LYS A 31 -3.47 -5.50 -15.38
N ALA A 32 -4.19 -4.41 -15.14
CA ALA A 32 -4.37 -3.38 -16.16
C ALA A 32 -3.03 -2.74 -16.59
N ASN A 33 -2.11 -2.51 -15.65
CA ASN A 33 -0.77 -1.97 -15.97
C ASN A 33 0.16 -3.03 -16.58
N GLU A 34 0.13 -4.25 -16.05
CA GLU A 34 0.90 -5.38 -16.64
C GLU A 34 0.48 -5.67 -18.08
N PHE A 35 -0.81 -5.51 -18.41
CA PHE A 35 -1.31 -5.67 -19.77
C PHE A 35 -0.64 -4.70 -20.76
N LEU A 36 -0.21 -3.53 -20.28
CA LEU A 36 0.55 -2.54 -21.06
C LEU A 36 2.07 -2.80 -21.06
N GLY A 37 2.53 -3.90 -20.44
CA GLY A 37 3.93 -4.31 -20.38
C GLY A 37 4.73 -3.71 -19.22
N MET A 38 4.06 -3.08 -18.25
CA MET A 38 4.73 -2.54 -17.05
C MET A 38 4.99 -3.63 -16.00
N SER A 39 5.97 -3.40 -15.13
CA SER A 39 6.21 -4.20 -13.93
C SER A 39 5.91 -3.39 -12.66
N GLY A 40 5.35 -4.05 -11.65
CA GLY A 40 5.04 -3.43 -10.37
C GLY A 40 6.29 -3.19 -9.52
N LEU A 41 6.32 -2.05 -8.84
CA LEU A 41 7.20 -1.78 -7.71
C LEU A 41 6.47 -2.10 -6.39
N PRO A 42 7.18 -2.27 -5.25
CA PRO A 42 6.52 -2.51 -3.97
C PRO A 42 5.49 -1.43 -3.64
N THR A 43 4.28 -1.84 -3.26
CA THR A 43 3.20 -0.91 -2.92
C THR A 43 3.47 -0.17 -1.60
N PHE A 44 3.23 1.14 -1.57
CA PHE A 44 3.20 1.94 -0.35
C PHE A 44 1.76 2.23 0.09
N LEU A 45 1.46 2.02 1.38
CA LEU A 45 0.12 2.16 1.97
C LEU A 45 0.15 2.95 3.28
N CYS A 46 -0.72 3.95 3.36
CA CYS A 46 -1.13 4.63 4.59
C CYS A 46 -2.51 4.12 5.00
N ASN A 47 -2.65 3.75 6.28
CA ASN A 47 -3.87 3.19 6.87
C ASN A 47 -4.41 4.13 7.96
N ASP A 48 -5.69 3.98 8.31
CA ASP A 48 -6.39 4.79 9.31
C ASP A 48 -6.28 6.32 9.10
N VAL A 49 -6.09 6.78 7.86
CA VAL A 49 -5.74 8.19 7.57
C VAL A 49 -6.82 9.21 7.95
N MET A 50 -8.07 8.80 8.21
CA MET A 50 -9.13 9.69 8.69
C MET A 50 -9.35 9.59 10.20
N LYS A 51 -9.32 8.37 10.77
CA LYS A 51 -9.59 8.16 12.21
C LYS A 51 -8.38 8.47 13.08
N VAL A 52 -7.18 8.14 12.61
CA VAL A 52 -5.91 8.30 13.33
C VAL A 52 -4.87 8.90 12.37
N PRO A 53 -5.07 10.15 11.90
CA PRO A 53 -4.14 10.78 10.98
C PRO A 53 -2.77 10.98 11.63
N ASN A 54 -1.70 10.65 10.90
CA ASN A 54 -0.32 10.95 11.29
C ASN A 54 0.52 11.26 10.04
N VAL A 55 0.39 12.49 9.56
CA VAL A 55 0.94 12.91 8.27
C VAL A 55 2.46 12.91 8.31
N GLU A 56 3.07 13.41 9.38
CA GLU A 56 4.52 13.50 9.53
C GLU A 56 5.16 12.11 9.46
N ARG A 57 4.59 11.13 10.16
CA ARG A 57 5.05 9.74 10.10
C ARG A 57 4.90 9.15 8.69
N ASP A 58 3.77 9.43 8.02
CA ASP A 58 3.53 8.89 6.69
C ASP A 58 4.47 9.50 5.65
N VAL A 59 4.83 10.78 5.78
CA VAL A 59 5.88 11.43 4.98
C VAL A 59 7.22 10.73 5.21
N GLU A 60 7.65 10.56 6.45
CA GLU A 60 8.92 9.90 6.77
C GLU A 60 8.98 8.47 6.20
N ARG A 61 7.91 7.69 6.39
CA ARG A 61 7.80 6.33 5.84
C ARG A 61 7.84 6.32 4.31
N TYR A 62 7.25 7.33 3.68
CA TYR A 62 7.22 7.42 2.23
C TYR A 62 8.60 7.80 1.67
N GLU A 63 9.30 8.74 2.29
CA GLU A 63 10.68 9.09 1.94
C GLU A 63 11.60 7.86 2.03
N GLN A 64 11.52 7.10 3.13
CA GLN A 64 12.27 5.85 3.29
C GLN A 64 11.92 4.81 2.22
N HIS A 65 10.64 4.70 1.86
CA HIS A 65 10.19 3.82 0.79
C HIS A 65 10.76 4.23 -0.58
N LEU A 66 10.72 5.51 -0.91
CA LEU A 66 11.26 6.05 -2.16
C LEU A 66 12.78 5.85 -2.23
N ALA A 67 13.51 6.11 -1.15
CA ALA A 67 14.95 5.86 -1.06
C ALA A 67 15.26 4.37 -1.29
N LYS A 68 14.49 3.46 -0.70
CA LYS A 68 14.65 2.01 -0.89
C LYS A 68 14.37 1.56 -2.33
N VAL A 69 13.32 2.11 -2.96
CA VAL A 69 12.87 1.67 -4.29
C VAL A 69 13.71 2.28 -5.41
N PHE A 70 14.11 3.53 -5.28
CA PHE A 70 14.80 4.28 -6.35
C PHE A 70 16.27 4.58 -6.07
N GLY A 71 16.78 4.29 -4.87
CA GLY A 71 18.16 4.59 -4.49
C GLY A 71 18.48 6.08 -4.38
N VAL A 72 17.45 6.91 -4.15
CA VAL A 72 17.58 8.36 -4.02
C VAL A 72 17.83 8.72 -2.55
N ASN A 73 18.95 9.39 -2.27
CA ASN A 73 19.30 10.05 -1.01
C ASN A 73 19.79 11.47 -1.33
#